data_AF-A0A0V0HNU7-F1
#
_entry.id   AF-A0A0V0HNU7-F1
#
_cell.length_a   1.000
_cell.length_b   1.000
_cell.length_c   1.000
_cell.angle_alpha   90.00
_cell.angle_beta   90.00
_cell.angle_gamma   90.00
#
_symmetry.space_group_name_H-M   'P 1'
#
loop_
_entity.id
_entity.type
_entity.pdbx_description
1 polymer ?
#
loop_
_entity_poly.entity_id
_entity_poly.type
_entity_poly.pdbx_seq_one_letter_code
_entity_poly.pdbx_strand_id
1 'polypeptide(L)'
;MVEESENKFDPQQVIDEFELLSKDAGRIQEETLQKILEENGRTEYLQQWSLNGKTDQVSFKNCVPLVTHKDLEPYIHRIVDGDLTPILTRKSITTISLSSGTTQGKPKFVPFNEELMESTMQIFKTSFAFRNREFPIGNGKALQFIYSSKQFKTKGGLAAGTATTNVYRNAQFKKTMKAMSTPVCSPDEVIFGPDFQQSLYCHLLCGLIFRDEVQVVSSTFAHSIVHAFRTFEQVWEALVVDIREGVLSSRVTVPSIRLAMSKLLKPDPELADTIHSKCLSLSNWYGLIPELFPNTKYIYGIMTGSMEPYLKKLRHYAGELPLLSADYGSS
;
A
#
# COMPACT_ATOMS: atom_id res chain seq x y z
N MET A 1 -8.42 8.05 -34.05
CA MET A 1 -8.25 7.33 -32.79
C MET A 1 -8.48 8.34 -31.69
N VAL A 2 -9.66 8.28 -31.09
CA VAL A 2 -10.04 9.19 -29.99
C VAL A 2 -9.28 8.68 -28.77
N GLU A 3 -8.32 9.47 -28.28
CA GLU A 3 -7.78 9.29 -26.94
C GLU A 3 -8.97 9.37 -25.98
N GLU A 4 -9.30 8.25 -25.32
CA GLU A 4 -10.22 8.26 -24.20
C GLU A 4 -9.70 9.31 -23.22
N SER A 5 -10.49 10.36 -23.00
CA SER A 5 -10.21 11.34 -21.97
C SER A 5 -10.13 10.58 -20.64
N GLU A 6 -8.92 10.39 -20.11
CA GLU A 6 -8.73 9.89 -18.74
C GLU A 6 -9.57 10.80 -17.84
N ASN A 7 -10.71 10.28 -17.32
CA ASN A 7 -11.57 11.04 -16.42
C ASN A 7 -10.71 11.57 -15.28
N LYS A 8 -10.56 12.90 -15.24
CA LYS A 8 -9.78 13.58 -14.21
C LYS A 8 -10.39 13.21 -12.86
N PHE A 9 -9.56 12.73 -11.94
CA PHE A 9 -10.00 12.42 -10.58
C PHE A 9 -10.61 13.68 -9.94
N ASP A 10 -11.89 13.60 -9.55
CA ASP A 10 -12.59 14.67 -8.84
C ASP A 10 -12.75 14.26 -7.36
N PRO A 11 -11.95 14.84 -6.44
CA PRO A 11 -12.05 14.52 -5.02
C PRO A 11 -13.43 14.84 -4.43
N GLN A 12 -14.09 15.90 -4.90
CA GLN A 12 -15.37 16.32 -4.32
C GLN A 12 -16.47 15.33 -4.70
N GLN A 13 -16.50 14.88 -5.95
CA GLN A 13 -17.43 13.84 -6.40
C GLN A 13 -17.28 12.55 -5.57
N VAL A 14 -16.04 12.13 -5.28
CA VAL A 14 -15.77 10.92 -4.48
C VAL A 14 -16.24 11.09 -3.03
N ILE A 15 -16.08 12.28 -2.45
CA ILE A 15 -16.59 12.58 -1.11
C ILE A 15 -18.12 12.55 -1.11
N ASP A 16 -18.76 13.20 -2.09
CA ASP A 16 -20.22 13.27 -2.19
C ASP A 16 -20.84 11.88 -2.37
N GLU A 17 -20.21 11.01 -3.17
CA GLU A 17 -20.61 9.61 -3.32
C GLU A 17 -20.51 8.85 -1.99
N PHE A 18 -19.39 8.99 -1.28
CA PHE A 18 -19.20 8.35 0.03
C PHE A 18 -20.23 8.83 1.06
N GLU A 19 -20.48 10.13 1.13
CA GLU A 19 -21.47 10.73 2.05
C GLU A 19 -22.91 10.33 1.68
N LEU A 20 -23.21 10.12 0.39
CA LEU A 20 -24.50 9.59 -0.02
C LEU A 20 -24.67 8.13 0.41
N LEU A 21 -23.66 7.29 0.20
CA LEU A 21 -23.66 5.88 0.59
C LEU A 21 -23.74 5.70 2.12
N SER A 22 -23.10 6.60 2.88
CA SER A 22 -23.05 6.51 4.35
C SER A 22 -24.37 6.90 5.03
N LYS A 23 -25.26 7.64 4.36
CA LYS A 23 -26.58 8.06 4.90
C LYS A 23 -27.51 6.89 5.23
N ASP A 24 -27.42 5.81 4.46
CA ASP A 24 -28.23 4.61 4.66
C ASP A 24 -27.38 3.35 4.54
N ALA A 25 -26.42 3.23 5.46
CA ALA A 25 -25.54 2.07 5.52
C ALA A 25 -26.30 0.75 5.70
N GLY A 26 -27.49 0.77 6.32
CA GLY A 26 -28.33 -0.40 6.53
C GLY A 26 -28.80 -1.00 5.20
N ARG A 27 -29.44 -0.19 4.35
CA ARG A 27 -29.86 -0.61 3.02
C ARG A 27 -28.68 -1.06 2.15
N ILE A 28 -27.57 -0.32 2.16
CA ILE A 28 -26.38 -0.68 1.38
C ILE A 28 -25.81 -2.04 1.80
N GLN A 29 -25.82 -2.37 3.10
CA GLN A 29 -25.40 -3.69 3.60
C GLN A 29 -26.34 -4.81 3.15
N GLU A 30 -27.66 -4.57 3.15
CA GLU A 30 -28.66 -5.54 2.67
C GLU A 30 -28.50 -5.82 1.17
N GLU A 31 -28.35 -4.78 0.35
CA GLU A 31 -28.10 -4.89 -1.09
C GLU A 31 -26.78 -5.62 -1.39
N THR A 32 -25.73 -5.32 -0.61
CA THR A 32 -24.42 -5.97 -0.75
C THR A 32 -24.52 -7.46 -0.45
N LEU A 33 -25.18 -7.85 0.66
CA LEU A 33 -25.39 -9.25 0.99
C LEU A 33 -26.22 -9.97 -0.08
N GLN A 34 -27.30 -9.34 -0.54
CA GLN A 34 -28.14 -9.88 -1.60
C GLN A 34 -27.31 -10.16 -2.87
N LYS A 35 -26.51 -9.19 -3.33
CA LYS A 35 -25.62 -9.36 -4.49
C LYS A 35 -24.65 -10.52 -4.30
N ILE A 36 -23.99 -10.62 -3.13
CA ILE A 36 -23.07 -11.72 -2.82
C ILE A 36 -23.77 -13.08 -2.92
N LEU A 37 -24.99 -13.20 -2.39
CA LEU A 37 -25.75 -14.45 -2.39
C LEU A 37 -26.32 -14.81 -3.77
N GLU A 38 -26.74 -13.83 -4.58
CA GLU A 38 -27.17 -14.04 -5.96
C GLU A 38 -26.01 -14.56 -6.83
N GLU A 39 -24.85 -13.92 -6.69
CA GLU A 39 -23.63 -14.27 -7.41
C GLU A 39 -23.08 -15.63 -6.98
N ASN A 40 -23.11 -15.94 -5.68
CA ASN A 40 -22.38 -17.09 -5.14
C ASN A 40 -23.30 -18.22 -4.65
N GLY A 41 -24.63 -18.10 -4.67
CA GLY A 41 -25.55 -19.09 -4.08
C GLY A 41 -25.54 -20.50 -4.70
N ARG A 42 -24.80 -20.72 -5.79
CA ARG A 42 -24.55 -22.06 -6.38
C ARG A 42 -23.10 -22.51 -6.22
N THR A 43 -22.32 -21.87 -5.37
CA THR A 43 -20.98 -22.35 -5.02
C THR A 43 -21.09 -23.54 -4.09
N GLU A 44 -20.10 -24.42 -4.11
CA GLU A 44 -20.08 -25.63 -3.28
C GLU A 44 -20.31 -25.30 -1.80
N TYR A 45 -19.67 -24.25 -1.29
CA TYR A 45 -19.80 -23.84 0.11
C TYR A 45 -21.23 -23.40 0.47
N LEU A 46 -21.86 -22.53 -0.33
CA LEU A 46 -23.20 -22.02 -0.01
C LEU A 46 -24.31 -23.04 -0.24
N GLN A 47 -24.11 -23.99 -1.15
CA GLN A 47 -25.08 -25.07 -1.38
C GLN A 47 -25.23 -26.02 -0.18
N GLN A 48 -24.23 -26.10 0.69
CA GLN A 48 -24.29 -26.93 1.90
C GLN A 48 -25.27 -26.37 2.95
N TRP A 49 -25.54 -25.07 2.91
CA TRP A 49 -26.27 -24.37 3.99
C TRP A 49 -27.77 -24.22 3.73
N SER A 50 -28.39 -25.03 2.87
CA SER A 50 -29.85 -25.04 2.63
C SER A 50 -30.50 -23.66 2.37
N LEU A 51 -29.74 -22.70 1.82
CA LEU A 51 -30.25 -21.38 1.46
C LEU A 51 -31.32 -21.46 0.36
N ASN A 52 -31.31 -22.51 -0.47
CA ASN A 52 -32.31 -22.76 -1.52
C ASN A 52 -32.58 -21.55 -2.42
N GLY A 53 -31.53 -20.77 -2.74
CA GLY A 53 -31.62 -19.57 -3.58
C GLY A 53 -32.14 -18.32 -2.87
N LYS A 54 -32.40 -18.37 -1.55
CA LYS A 54 -32.75 -17.18 -0.76
C LYS A 54 -31.54 -16.27 -0.59
N THR A 55 -31.79 -14.97 -0.66
CA THR A 55 -30.77 -13.92 -0.66
C THR A 55 -30.99 -12.89 0.46
N ASP A 56 -31.97 -13.13 1.33
CA ASP A 56 -32.33 -12.24 2.43
C ASP A 56 -31.48 -12.47 3.69
N GLN A 57 -31.33 -11.40 4.48
CA GLN A 57 -30.50 -11.39 5.68
C GLN A 57 -30.96 -12.41 6.74
N VAL A 58 -32.28 -12.62 6.88
CA VAL A 58 -32.84 -13.51 7.91
C VAL A 58 -32.49 -14.96 7.59
N SER A 59 -32.70 -15.38 6.35
CA SER A 59 -32.30 -16.70 5.87
C SER A 59 -30.80 -16.91 5.99
N PHE A 60 -29.99 -15.93 5.58
CA PHE A 60 -28.54 -16.02 5.70
C PHE A 60 -28.08 -16.26 7.15
N LYS A 61 -28.57 -15.46 8.11
CA LYS A 61 -28.22 -15.57 9.53
C LYS A 61 -28.66 -16.90 10.15
N ASN A 62 -29.79 -17.44 9.73
CA ASN A 62 -30.33 -18.69 10.27
C ASN A 62 -29.65 -19.95 9.69
N CYS A 63 -29.08 -19.84 8.49
CA CYS A 63 -28.60 -21.00 7.73
C CYS A 63 -27.07 -21.09 7.63
N VAL A 64 -26.38 -19.96 7.47
CA VAL A 64 -24.92 -19.94 7.24
C VAL A 64 -24.19 -19.73 8.57
N PRO A 65 -23.31 -20.64 9.00
CA PRO A 65 -22.65 -20.55 10.28
C PRO A 65 -21.56 -19.48 10.30
N LEU A 66 -21.26 -18.97 11.49
CA LEU A 66 -20.04 -18.22 11.73
C LEU A 66 -18.85 -19.18 11.65
N VAL A 67 -17.86 -18.80 10.83
CA VAL A 67 -16.68 -19.62 10.56
C VAL A 67 -15.38 -18.88 10.82
N THR A 68 -14.32 -19.64 11.05
CA THR A 68 -12.94 -19.18 11.10
C THR A 68 -12.20 -19.57 9.82
N HIS A 69 -10.99 -19.03 9.63
CA HIS A 69 -10.13 -19.44 8.50
C HIS A 69 -9.89 -20.95 8.47
N LYS A 70 -9.77 -21.60 9.64
CA LYS A 70 -9.54 -23.05 9.75
C LYS A 70 -10.68 -23.86 9.10
N ASP A 71 -11.91 -23.38 9.22
CA ASP A 71 -13.08 -24.05 8.67
C ASP A 71 -13.15 -23.90 7.14
N LEU A 72 -12.56 -22.81 6.60
CA LEU A 72 -12.47 -22.54 5.16
C LEU A 72 -11.21 -23.11 4.50
N GLU A 73 -10.21 -23.48 5.30
CA GLU A 73 -8.90 -23.94 4.84
C GLU A 73 -8.97 -25.09 3.81
N PRO A 74 -9.83 -26.13 3.95
CA PRO A 74 -9.94 -27.19 2.95
C PRO A 74 -10.40 -26.69 1.56
N TYR A 75 -11.33 -25.74 1.53
CA TYR A 75 -11.82 -25.13 0.30
C TYR A 75 -10.76 -24.27 -0.36
N ILE A 76 -10.05 -23.47 0.44
CA ILE A 76 -8.98 -22.58 -0.03
C ILE A 76 -7.83 -23.41 -0.62
N HIS A 77 -7.43 -24.51 0.02
CA HIS A 77 -6.36 -25.37 -0.52
C HIS A 77 -6.72 -26.00 -1.85
N ARG A 78 -7.98 -26.39 -2.07
CA ARG A 78 -8.42 -26.88 -3.40
C ARG A 78 -8.25 -25.82 -4.48
N ILE A 79 -8.66 -24.57 -4.21
CA ILE A 79 -8.44 -23.44 -5.13
C ILE A 79 -6.94 -23.24 -5.40
N VAL A 80 -6.14 -23.24 -4.34
CA VAL A 80 -4.67 -23.07 -4.39
C VAL A 80 -3.98 -24.18 -5.21
N ASP A 81 -4.52 -25.40 -5.14
CA ASP A 81 -4.05 -26.57 -5.89
C ASP A 81 -4.55 -26.62 -7.35
N GLY A 82 -5.42 -25.69 -7.74
CA GLY A 82 -5.86 -25.51 -9.14
C GLY A 82 -7.26 -26.01 -9.44
N ASP A 83 -8.10 -26.27 -8.43
CA ASP A 83 -9.52 -26.56 -8.63
C ASP A 83 -10.24 -25.29 -9.11
N LEU A 84 -10.74 -25.33 -10.36
CA LEU A 84 -11.43 -24.21 -11.02
C LEU A 84 -12.95 -24.26 -10.82
N THR A 85 -13.48 -25.25 -10.08
CA THR A 85 -14.90 -25.29 -9.78
C THR A 85 -15.30 -24.12 -8.86
N PRO A 86 -16.56 -23.63 -8.91
CA PRO A 86 -17.02 -22.55 -8.04
C PRO A 86 -17.14 -23.00 -6.57
N ILE A 87 -16.01 -23.06 -5.85
CA ILE A 87 -15.98 -23.57 -4.47
C ILE A 87 -16.51 -22.54 -3.47
N LEU A 88 -15.85 -21.38 -3.40
CA LEU A 88 -16.20 -20.27 -2.49
C LEU A 88 -16.87 -19.11 -3.22
N THR A 89 -16.45 -18.86 -4.46
CA THR A 89 -16.97 -17.79 -5.31
C THR A 89 -17.07 -18.25 -6.75
N ARG A 90 -17.97 -17.64 -7.54
CA ARG A 90 -18.00 -17.81 -9.00
C ARG A 90 -16.99 -16.92 -9.74
N LYS A 91 -16.40 -15.92 -9.06
CA LYS A 91 -15.40 -15.03 -9.65
C LYS A 91 -14.04 -15.72 -9.70
N SER A 92 -13.30 -15.47 -10.76
CA SER A 92 -11.96 -16.05 -10.92
C SER A 92 -11.02 -15.51 -9.85
N ILE A 93 -10.31 -16.41 -9.16
CA ILE A 93 -9.25 -16.05 -8.23
C ILE A 93 -7.96 -15.87 -9.02
N THR A 94 -7.39 -14.66 -8.96
CA THR A 94 -6.22 -14.28 -9.76
C THR A 94 -4.92 -14.49 -8.99
N THR A 95 -4.96 -14.30 -7.67
CA THR A 95 -3.81 -14.43 -6.77
C THR A 95 -4.24 -14.90 -5.38
N ILE A 96 -3.27 -15.26 -4.56
CA ILE A 96 -3.47 -15.60 -3.15
C ILE A 96 -2.75 -14.57 -2.28
N SER A 97 -3.49 -13.98 -1.34
CA SER A 97 -2.93 -13.11 -0.31
C SER A 97 -2.48 -13.94 0.89
N LEU A 98 -1.27 -13.67 1.36
CA LEU A 98 -0.71 -14.21 2.60
C LEU A 98 -1.03 -13.23 3.73
N SER A 99 -1.88 -13.65 4.66
CA SER A 99 -2.13 -12.88 5.89
C SER A 99 -0.91 -12.92 6.82
N SER A 100 -0.71 -11.85 7.60
CA SER A 100 0.23 -11.85 8.72
C SER A 100 -0.21 -12.75 9.87
N GLY A 101 -1.52 -13.03 9.97
CA GLY A 101 -2.05 -14.02 10.92
C GLY A 101 -1.77 -15.45 10.45
N THR A 102 -1.42 -16.33 11.38
CA THR A 102 -1.14 -17.74 11.11
C THR A 102 -2.28 -18.65 11.59
N THR A 103 -2.49 -19.76 10.90
CA THR A 103 -3.28 -20.90 11.38
C THR A 103 -2.29 -22.06 11.59
N GLN A 104 -2.16 -22.54 12.83
CA GLN A 104 -1.19 -23.60 13.19
C GLN A 104 0.27 -23.31 12.73
N GLY A 105 0.68 -22.04 12.79
CA GLY A 105 2.04 -21.61 12.39
C GLY A 105 2.26 -21.44 10.88
N LYS A 106 1.25 -21.69 10.03
CA LYS A 106 1.31 -21.42 8.59
C LYS A 106 0.58 -20.11 8.24
N PRO A 107 1.09 -19.30 7.29
CA PRO A 107 0.38 -18.12 6.82
C PRO A 107 -1.01 -18.48 6.27
N LYS A 108 -2.03 -17.70 6.61
CA LYS A 108 -3.36 -17.90 6.05
C LYS A 108 -3.38 -17.48 4.58
N PHE A 109 -3.80 -18.39 3.72
CA PHE A 109 -4.12 -18.10 2.33
C PHE A 109 -5.50 -17.47 2.25
N VAL A 110 -5.62 -16.34 1.57
CA VAL A 110 -6.88 -15.65 1.31
C VAL A 110 -7.02 -15.45 -0.20
N PRO A 111 -8.09 -15.96 -0.84
CA PRO A 111 -8.32 -15.76 -2.26
C PRO A 111 -8.44 -14.27 -2.62
N PHE A 112 -7.79 -13.86 -3.70
CA PHE A 112 -7.80 -12.48 -4.18
C PHE A 112 -8.27 -12.44 -5.64
N ASN A 113 -9.18 -11.54 -5.96
CA ASN A 113 -9.75 -11.36 -7.30
C ASN A 113 -9.78 -9.87 -7.71
N GLU A 114 -10.22 -9.61 -8.95
CA GLU A 114 -10.25 -8.24 -9.48
C GLU A 114 -11.26 -7.34 -8.77
N GLU A 115 -12.42 -7.85 -8.34
CA GLU A 115 -13.41 -7.05 -7.61
C GLU A 115 -12.87 -6.54 -6.26
N LEU A 116 -12.09 -7.37 -5.56
CA LEU A 116 -11.38 -6.95 -4.35
C LEU A 116 -10.36 -5.86 -4.66
N MET A 117 -9.67 -5.95 -5.80
CA MET A 117 -8.76 -4.90 -6.27
C MET A 117 -9.50 -3.59 -6.54
N GLU A 118 -10.61 -3.63 -7.27
CA GLU A 118 -11.46 -2.48 -7.57
C GLU A 118 -11.96 -1.80 -6.29
N SER A 119 -12.50 -2.59 -5.35
CA SER A 119 -12.98 -2.11 -4.05
C SER A 119 -11.85 -1.47 -3.23
N THR A 120 -10.66 -2.08 -3.24
CA THR A 120 -9.46 -1.54 -2.57
C THR A 120 -9.05 -0.19 -3.18
N MET A 121 -9.11 -0.06 -4.52
CA MET A 121 -8.80 1.22 -5.19
C MET A 121 -9.83 2.29 -4.88
N GLN A 122 -11.11 1.94 -4.74
CA GLN A 122 -12.14 2.88 -4.32
C GLN A 122 -11.88 3.39 -2.89
N ILE A 123 -11.51 2.49 -1.96
CA ILE A 123 -11.11 2.89 -0.60
C ILE A 123 -9.95 3.88 -0.62
N PHE A 124 -8.90 3.61 -1.40
CA PHE A 124 -7.75 4.52 -1.51
C PHE A 124 -8.13 5.88 -2.11
N LYS A 125 -9.01 5.90 -3.12
CA LYS A 125 -9.53 7.13 -3.72
C LYS A 125 -10.32 7.95 -2.70
N THR A 126 -11.23 7.33 -1.95
CA THR A 126 -12.01 8.00 -0.90
C THR A 126 -11.10 8.55 0.20
N SER A 127 -10.21 7.72 0.73
CA SER A 127 -9.22 8.10 1.74
C SER A 127 -8.32 9.25 1.28
N PHE A 128 -7.88 9.22 0.02
CA PHE A 128 -7.13 10.32 -0.57
C PHE A 128 -7.97 11.59 -0.70
N ALA A 129 -9.23 11.52 -1.16
CA ALA A 129 -10.08 12.68 -1.33
C ALA A 129 -10.27 13.47 -0.03
N PHE A 130 -10.59 12.77 1.08
CA PHE A 130 -10.72 13.40 2.40
C PHE A 130 -9.40 14.01 2.88
N ARG A 131 -8.27 13.30 2.75
CA ARG A 131 -6.95 13.84 3.13
C ARG A 131 -6.57 15.05 2.28
N ASN A 132 -6.84 15.02 0.98
CA ASN A 132 -6.52 16.11 0.07
C ASN A 132 -7.41 17.34 0.30
N ARG A 133 -8.62 17.17 0.86
CA ARG A 133 -9.46 18.30 1.30
C ARG A 133 -8.81 19.05 2.46
N GLU A 134 -8.30 18.33 3.46
CA GLU A 134 -7.69 18.94 4.67
C GLU A 134 -6.24 19.37 4.45
N PHE A 135 -5.48 18.59 3.68
CA PHE A 135 -4.08 18.82 3.35
C PHE A 135 -3.85 18.74 1.83
N PRO A 136 -4.22 19.79 1.08
CA PRO A 136 -4.11 19.79 -0.37
C PRO A 136 -2.68 19.53 -0.85
N ILE A 137 -2.55 18.55 -1.72
CA ILE A 137 -1.32 18.29 -2.47
C ILE A 137 -1.44 18.85 -3.89
N GLY A 138 -0.33 19.38 -4.39
CA GLY A 138 -0.21 19.91 -5.75
C GLY A 138 0.47 18.90 -6.67
N ASN A 139 1.33 19.39 -7.56
CA ASN A 139 2.14 18.55 -8.45
C ASN A 139 3.38 17.96 -7.75
N GLY A 140 3.28 17.67 -6.44
CA GLY A 140 4.38 17.12 -5.65
C GLY A 140 4.54 15.61 -5.81
N LYS A 141 5.52 15.05 -5.10
CA LYS A 141 5.82 13.62 -5.03
C LYS A 141 5.58 13.06 -3.63
N ALA A 142 5.37 11.74 -3.57
CA ALA A 142 5.35 10.99 -2.33
C ALA A 142 6.67 10.24 -2.13
N LEU A 143 7.34 10.46 -0.99
CA LEU A 143 8.42 9.60 -0.51
C LEU A 143 7.78 8.38 0.18
N GLN A 144 7.67 7.28 -0.56
CA GLN A 144 7.03 6.06 -0.07
C GLN A 144 8.06 4.97 0.25
N PHE A 145 8.09 4.54 1.51
CA PHE A 145 8.85 3.37 1.94
C PHE A 145 7.98 2.12 1.80
N ILE A 146 7.76 1.70 0.57
CA ILE A 146 6.97 0.51 0.23
C ILE A 146 7.87 -0.58 -0.32
N TYR A 147 7.58 -1.82 0.09
CA TYR A 147 8.39 -2.97 -0.26
C TYR A 147 7.46 -4.07 -0.75
N SER A 148 7.77 -4.63 -1.91
CA SER A 148 7.12 -5.85 -2.38
C SER A 148 7.95 -7.06 -1.97
N SER A 149 7.33 -8.00 -1.27
CA SER A 149 7.93 -9.33 -1.07
C SER A 149 8.00 -10.10 -2.39
N LYS A 150 8.82 -11.14 -2.43
CA LYS A 150 8.80 -12.12 -3.52
C LYS A 150 7.46 -12.85 -3.51
N GLN A 151 6.82 -12.95 -4.67
CA GLN A 151 5.71 -13.87 -4.86
C GLN A 151 6.26 -15.25 -5.20
N PHE A 152 5.57 -16.30 -4.76
CA PHE A 152 5.81 -17.67 -5.22
C PHE A 152 4.59 -18.18 -5.99
N LYS A 153 4.78 -19.29 -6.70
CA LYS A 153 3.69 -19.96 -7.42
C LYS A 153 3.12 -21.08 -6.58
N THR A 154 1.81 -21.11 -6.41
CA THR A 154 1.10 -22.23 -5.78
C THR A 154 1.16 -23.45 -6.69
N LYS A 155 0.76 -24.61 -6.16
CA LYS A 155 0.68 -25.86 -6.94
C LYS A 155 -0.27 -25.73 -8.14
N GLY A 156 -1.38 -25.00 -7.99
CA GLY A 156 -2.31 -24.66 -9.07
C GLY A 156 -1.86 -23.52 -10.00
N GLY A 157 -0.66 -22.97 -9.81
CA GLY A 157 -0.10 -21.92 -10.68
C GLY A 157 -0.50 -20.47 -10.35
N LEU A 158 -1.30 -20.26 -9.30
CA LEU A 158 -1.62 -18.91 -8.81
C LEU A 158 -0.38 -18.25 -8.21
N ALA A 159 -0.24 -16.94 -8.36
CA ALA A 159 0.79 -16.20 -7.62
C ALA A 159 0.32 -15.96 -6.18
N ALA A 160 1.21 -16.18 -5.22
CA ALA A 160 0.96 -15.97 -3.80
C ALA A 160 1.97 -14.98 -3.21
N GLY A 161 1.50 -13.99 -2.47
CA GLY A 161 2.30 -12.96 -1.81
C GLY A 161 1.49 -12.19 -0.78
N THR A 162 2.10 -11.23 -0.08
CA THR A 162 1.33 -10.37 0.86
C THR A 162 0.26 -9.58 0.11
N ALA A 163 -0.84 -9.20 0.79
CA ALA A 163 -1.87 -8.38 0.15
C ALA A 163 -1.30 -7.07 -0.44
N THR A 164 -0.39 -6.40 0.27
CA THR A 164 0.32 -5.22 -0.24
C THR A 164 1.13 -5.51 -1.50
N THR A 165 1.81 -6.67 -1.57
CA THR A 165 2.54 -7.10 -2.76
C THR A 165 1.59 -7.31 -3.95
N ASN A 166 0.45 -7.96 -3.72
CA ASN A 166 -0.56 -8.20 -4.76
C ASN A 166 -1.12 -6.87 -5.29
N VAL A 167 -1.40 -5.91 -4.39
CA VAL A 167 -1.89 -4.57 -4.77
C VAL A 167 -0.83 -3.78 -5.54
N TYR A 168 0.40 -3.64 -5.01
CA TYR A 168 1.43 -2.81 -5.65
C TYR A 168 1.87 -3.32 -7.02
N ARG A 169 1.81 -4.64 -7.25
CA ARG A 169 2.14 -5.24 -8.55
C ARG A 169 1.01 -5.16 -9.56
N ASN A 170 -0.23 -4.92 -9.14
CA ASN A 170 -1.36 -4.81 -10.05
C ASN A 170 -1.30 -3.45 -10.81
N ALA A 171 -1.54 -3.49 -12.12
CA ALA A 171 -1.48 -2.30 -12.97
C ALA A 171 -2.47 -1.21 -12.57
N GLN A 172 -3.61 -1.57 -11.97
CA GLN A 172 -4.64 -0.65 -11.51
C GLN A 172 -4.14 0.25 -10.36
N PHE A 173 -3.20 -0.22 -9.54
CA PHE A 173 -2.60 0.60 -8.50
C PHE A 173 -1.86 1.79 -9.10
N LYS A 174 -0.98 1.56 -10.09
CA LYS A 174 -0.23 2.64 -10.76
C LYS A 174 -1.15 3.64 -11.44
N LYS A 175 -2.18 3.15 -12.14
CA LYS A 175 -3.20 4.01 -12.77
C LYS A 175 -3.90 4.89 -11.73
N THR A 176 -4.28 4.32 -10.59
CA THR A 176 -4.96 5.04 -9.51
C THR A 176 -4.05 6.09 -8.87
N MET A 177 -2.78 5.75 -8.58
CA MET A 177 -1.80 6.71 -8.03
C MET A 177 -1.52 7.86 -8.99
N LYS A 178 -1.41 7.59 -10.30
CA LYS A 178 -1.28 8.62 -11.34
C LYS A 178 -2.50 9.53 -11.38
N ALA A 179 -3.71 8.97 -11.33
CA ALA A 179 -4.96 9.73 -11.33
C ALA A 179 -5.09 10.64 -10.09
N MET A 180 -4.62 10.18 -8.92
CA MET A 180 -4.58 10.98 -7.69
C MET A 180 -3.44 12.01 -7.65
N SER A 181 -2.66 12.17 -8.73
CA SER A 181 -1.51 13.10 -8.82
C SER A 181 -0.49 12.91 -7.69
N THR A 182 -0.26 11.67 -7.27
CA THR A 182 0.71 11.31 -6.21
C THR A 182 1.84 10.43 -6.76
N PRO A 183 2.66 10.92 -7.72
CA PRO A 183 3.79 10.16 -8.21
C PRO A 183 4.77 9.85 -7.07
N VAL A 184 5.32 8.65 -7.07
CA VAL A 184 6.31 8.21 -6.08
C VAL A 184 7.72 8.68 -6.47
N CYS A 185 8.56 8.95 -5.48
CA CYS A 185 9.96 9.34 -5.73
C CYS A 185 10.79 8.19 -6.29
N SER A 186 10.49 6.96 -5.86
CA SER A 186 11.33 5.80 -6.12
C SER A 186 10.88 5.03 -7.36
N PRO A 187 11.82 4.59 -8.21
CA PRO A 187 11.48 3.80 -9.38
C PRO A 187 11.00 2.39 -8.99
N ASP A 188 10.31 1.73 -9.91
CA ASP A 188 9.77 0.39 -9.72
C ASP A 188 10.85 -0.62 -9.31
N GLU A 189 12.05 -0.54 -9.89
CA GLU A 189 13.16 -1.45 -9.58
C GLU A 189 13.62 -1.34 -8.12
N VAL A 190 13.42 -0.19 -7.48
CA VAL A 190 13.69 0.02 -6.05
C VAL A 190 12.54 -0.55 -5.21
N ILE A 191 11.27 -0.24 -5.55
CA ILE A 191 10.08 -0.71 -4.83
C ILE A 191 9.97 -2.24 -4.86
N PHE A 192 10.27 -2.84 -6.01
CA PHE A 192 10.24 -4.28 -6.26
C PHE A 192 11.62 -4.93 -6.15
N GLY A 193 12.58 -4.23 -5.54
CA GLY A 193 13.94 -4.68 -5.32
C GLY A 193 14.00 -5.96 -4.48
N PRO A 194 14.89 -6.91 -4.78
CA PRO A 194 14.99 -8.18 -4.06
C PRO A 194 15.70 -8.06 -2.71
N ASP A 195 16.43 -6.97 -2.47
CA ASP A 195 17.18 -6.69 -1.24
C ASP A 195 16.59 -5.48 -0.52
N PHE A 196 16.11 -5.69 0.70
CA PHE A 196 15.46 -4.66 1.49
C PHE A 196 16.40 -3.49 1.85
N GLN A 197 17.64 -3.78 2.24
CA GLN A 197 18.59 -2.76 2.70
C GLN A 197 19.03 -1.86 1.53
N GLN A 198 19.25 -2.46 0.36
CA GLN A 198 19.57 -1.71 -0.86
C GLN A 198 18.38 -0.87 -1.32
N SER A 199 17.17 -1.41 -1.25
CA SER A 199 15.94 -0.69 -1.61
C SER A 199 15.68 0.48 -0.66
N LEU A 200 15.84 0.27 0.65
CA LEU A 200 15.71 1.33 1.65
C LEU A 200 16.73 2.45 1.43
N TYR A 201 18.00 2.11 1.18
CA TYR A 201 19.02 3.10 0.86
C TYR A 201 18.63 3.93 -0.37
N CYS A 202 18.13 3.27 -1.42
CA CYS A 202 17.69 3.96 -2.65
C CYS A 202 16.41 4.76 -2.46
N HIS A 203 15.48 4.34 -1.58
CA HIS A 203 14.31 5.15 -1.22
C HIS A 203 14.72 6.47 -0.57
N LEU A 204 15.65 6.42 0.40
CA LEU A 204 16.20 7.62 1.04
C LEU A 204 16.90 8.52 0.01
N LEU A 205 17.73 7.94 -0.85
CA LEU A 205 18.44 8.68 -1.90
C LEU A 205 17.47 9.36 -2.88
N CYS A 206 16.44 8.64 -3.35
CA CYS A 206 15.40 9.23 -4.20
C CYS A 206 14.66 10.37 -3.49
N GLY A 207 14.35 10.20 -2.20
CA GLY A 207 13.73 11.25 -1.40
C GLY A 207 14.58 12.53 -1.38
N LEU A 208 15.89 12.40 -1.13
CA LEU A 208 16.82 13.53 -1.12
C LEU A 208 16.95 14.22 -2.48
N ILE A 209 17.05 13.45 -3.58
CA ILE A 209 17.11 13.99 -4.95
C ILE A 209 15.87 14.84 -5.25
N PHE A 210 14.70 14.39 -4.81
CA PHE A 210 13.42 15.06 -5.06
C PHE A 210 12.94 15.90 -3.87
N ARG A 211 13.83 16.34 -2.97
CA ARG A 211 13.45 16.88 -1.66
C ARG A 211 12.45 18.03 -1.69
N ASP A 212 12.55 18.90 -2.69
CA ASP A 212 11.68 20.07 -2.86
C ASP A 212 10.34 19.70 -3.50
N GLU A 213 10.23 18.54 -4.12
CA GLU A 213 8.97 18.02 -4.66
C GLU A 213 8.21 17.17 -3.63
N VAL A 214 8.87 16.65 -2.60
CA VAL A 214 8.24 15.80 -1.58
C VAL A 214 7.18 16.57 -0.80
N GLN A 215 5.92 16.13 -0.95
CA GLN A 215 4.76 16.66 -0.21
C GLN A 215 4.17 15.64 0.76
N VAL A 216 4.46 14.35 0.58
CA VAL A 216 3.95 13.29 1.46
C VAL A 216 5.08 12.32 1.77
N VAL A 217 5.25 11.98 3.04
CA VAL A 217 6.13 10.88 3.46
C VAL A 217 5.24 9.75 3.95
N SER A 218 5.38 8.53 3.41
CA SER A 218 4.48 7.45 3.76
C SER A 218 5.09 6.06 3.78
N SER A 219 4.44 5.17 4.52
CA SER A 219 4.61 3.72 4.43
C SER A 219 3.33 3.05 4.90
N THR A 220 3.21 1.73 4.71
CA THR A 220 2.09 0.96 5.27
C THR A 220 2.03 1.07 6.79
N PHE A 221 3.18 1.01 7.48
CA PHE A 221 3.25 1.02 8.95
C PHE A 221 4.22 2.08 9.45
N ALA A 222 3.90 2.70 10.61
CA ALA A 222 4.75 3.68 11.28
C ALA A 222 6.17 3.14 11.55
N HIS A 223 6.28 1.86 11.91
CA HIS A 223 7.56 1.17 12.10
C HIS A 223 8.51 1.36 10.91
N SER A 224 8.01 1.21 9.68
CA SER A 224 8.82 1.30 8.47
C SER A 224 9.40 2.71 8.25
N ILE A 225 8.64 3.75 8.58
CA ILE A 225 9.08 5.14 8.49
C ILE A 225 10.16 5.40 9.55
N VAL A 226 9.90 4.97 10.79
CA VAL A 226 10.88 5.10 11.88
C VAL A 226 12.17 4.32 11.57
N HIS A 227 12.05 3.12 11.00
CA HIS A 227 13.20 2.33 10.58
C HIS A 227 13.99 3.05 9.49
N ALA A 228 13.32 3.58 8.47
CA ALA A 228 13.97 4.30 7.38
C ALA A 228 14.78 5.51 7.87
N PHE A 229 14.20 6.33 8.74
CA PHE A 229 14.91 7.50 9.27
C PHE A 229 15.96 7.15 10.31
N ARG A 230 15.82 6.06 11.07
CA ARG A 230 16.92 5.53 11.90
C ARG A 230 18.09 5.06 11.05
N THR A 231 17.82 4.41 9.92
CA THR A 231 18.86 4.05 8.96
C THR A 231 19.49 5.29 8.36
N PHE A 232 18.70 6.31 8.03
CA PHE A 232 19.22 7.61 7.56
C PHE A 232 20.25 8.20 8.53
N GLU A 233 19.98 8.22 9.84
CA GLU A 233 20.94 8.70 10.86
C GLU A 233 22.32 8.03 10.74
N GLN A 234 22.37 6.78 10.24
CA GLN A 234 23.59 5.99 10.12
C GLN A 234 24.29 6.14 8.75
N VAL A 235 23.57 6.54 7.70
CA VAL A 235 24.08 6.50 6.32
C VAL A 235 24.01 7.84 5.58
N TRP A 236 23.57 8.92 6.24
CA TRP A 236 23.37 10.22 5.59
C TRP A 236 24.63 10.77 4.92
N GLU A 237 25.81 10.58 5.50
CA GLU A 237 27.08 11.01 4.89
C GLU A 237 27.36 10.30 3.56
N ALA A 238 27.10 8.99 3.51
CA ALA A 238 27.24 8.20 2.29
C ALA A 238 26.22 8.64 1.23
N LEU A 239 24.98 8.95 1.63
CA LEU A 239 23.96 9.49 0.72
C LEU A 239 24.39 10.85 0.14
N VAL A 240 24.98 11.72 0.96
CA VAL A 240 25.52 13.02 0.53
C VAL A 240 26.66 12.85 -0.48
N VAL A 241 27.57 11.89 -0.25
CA VAL A 241 28.65 11.57 -1.20
C VAL A 241 28.08 11.07 -2.53
N ASP A 242 27.11 10.16 -2.50
CA ASP A 242 26.50 9.62 -3.72
C ASP A 242 25.84 10.74 -4.56
N ILE A 243 25.17 11.71 -3.91
CA ILE A 243 24.59 12.89 -4.56
C ILE A 243 25.68 13.79 -5.14
N ARG A 244 26.72 14.10 -4.37
CA ARG A 244 27.81 14.98 -4.80
C ARG A 244 28.50 14.45 -6.05
N GLU A 245 28.89 13.18 -6.01
CA GLU A 245 29.66 12.55 -7.09
C GLU A 245 28.77 12.07 -8.23
N GLY A 246 27.45 11.96 -8.01
CA GLY A 246 26.52 11.39 -8.98
C GLY A 246 26.71 9.88 -9.19
N VAL A 247 27.38 9.20 -8.26
CA VAL A 247 27.75 7.79 -8.37
C VAL A 247 27.14 7.01 -7.22
N LEU A 248 26.35 5.99 -7.54
CA LEU A 248 25.70 5.18 -6.53
C LEU A 248 26.71 4.28 -5.81
N SER A 249 26.67 4.30 -4.48
CA SER A 249 27.52 3.50 -3.58
C SER A 249 27.64 2.04 -4.01
N SER A 250 28.82 1.45 -3.85
CA SER A 250 29.09 0.03 -4.10
C SER A 250 28.29 -0.92 -3.20
N ARG A 251 27.67 -0.39 -2.12
CA ARG A 251 26.72 -1.09 -1.26
C ARG A 251 25.49 -1.60 -2.01
N VAL A 252 25.08 -0.91 -3.09
CA VAL A 252 23.96 -1.34 -3.92
C VAL A 252 24.49 -2.22 -5.04
N THR A 253 24.37 -3.54 -4.89
CA THR A 253 24.89 -4.52 -5.85
C THR A 253 23.85 -4.98 -6.88
N VAL A 254 22.55 -4.80 -6.61
CA VAL A 254 21.48 -5.28 -7.50
C VAL A 254 21.51 -4.53 -8.84
N PRO A 255 21.74 -5.21 -9.98
CA PRO A 255 21.94 -4.54 -11.27
C PRO A 255 20.74 -3.70 -11.75
N SER A 256 19.51 -4.18 -11.55
CA SER A 256 18.30 -3.45 -11.95
C SER A 256 18.13 -2.16 -11.17
N ILE A 257 18.42 -2.18 -9.86
CA ILE A 257 18.40 -0.98 -9.01
C ILE A 257 19.49 0.00 -9.46
N ARG A 258 20.72 -0.47 -9.68
CA ARG A 258 21.81 0.39 -10.15
C ARG A 258 21.47 1.08 -11.47
N LEU A 259 20.89 0.34 -12.43
CA LEU A 259 20.47 0.88 -13.73
C LEU A 259 19.32 1.89 -13.61
N ALA A 260 18.37 1.67 -12.70
CA ALA A 260 17.29 2.63 -12.47
C ALA A 260 17.81 3.91 -11.82
N MET A 261 18.65 3.77 -10.79
CA MET A 261 19.24 4.89 -10.08
C MET A 261 20.21 5.71 -10.94
N SER A 262 20.95 5.10 -11.87
CA SER A 262 21.86 5.85 -12.76
C SER A 262 21.14 6.80 -13.72
N LYS A 263 19.83 6.62 -13.92
CA LYS A 263 19.00 7.56 -14.70
C LYS A 263 18.58 8.78 -13.89
N LEU A 264 18.58 8.67 -12.56
CA LEU A 264 18.13 9.69 -11.62
C LEU A 264 19.31 10.47 -11.02
N LEU A 265 20.35 9.74 -10.62
CA LEU A 265 21.49 10.28 -9.91
C LEU A 265 22.43 11.00 -10.89
N LYS A 266 22.66 12.29 -10.65
CA LYS A 266 23.59 13.15 -11.37
C LYS A 266 24.47 13.87 -10.34
N PRO A 267 25.71 14.24 -10.66
CA PRO A 267 26.55 15.01 -9.75
C PRO A 267 25.87 16.33 -9.38
N ASP A 268 25.60 16.52 -8.10
CA ASP A 268 24.96 17.72 -7.56
C ASP A 268 25.62 18.16 -6.23
N PRO A 269 26.76 18.86 -6.31
CA PRO A 269 27.47 19.34 -5.12
C PRO A 269 26.64 20.32 -4.28
N GLU A 270 25.81 21.15 -4.90
CA GLU A 270 25.01 22.17 -4.20
C GLU A 270 23.92 21.52 -3.34
N LEU A 271 23.22 20.52 -3.88
CA LEU A 271 22.27 19.73 -3.12
C LEU A 271 22.96 18.97 -1.99
N ALA A 272 24.12 18.36 -2.26
CA ALA A 272 24.91 17.65 -1.27
C ALA A 272 25.33 18.57 -0.10
N ASP A 273 25.84 19.76 -0.39
CA ASP A 273 26.19 20.78 0.62
C ASP A 273 24.97 21.23 1.41
N THR A 274 23.84 21.45 0.74
CA THR A 274 22.57 21.81 1.39
C THR A 274 22.12 20.74 2.38
N ILE A 275 22.10 19.47 1.97
CA ILE A 275 21.69 18.35 2.84
C ILE A 275 22.67 18.20 4.00
N HIS A 276 23.97 18.33 3.73
CA HIS A 276 25.00 18.23 4.75
C HIS A 276 24.85 19.31 5.83
N SER A 277 24.70 20.58 5.44
CA SER A 277 24.46 21.68 6.36
C SER A 277 23.17 21.49 7.18
N LYS A 278 22.09 21.01 6.55
CA LYS A 278 20.83 20.69 7.23
C LYS A 278 21.00 19.61 8.29
N CYS A 279 21.66 18.49 7.93
CA CYS A 279 21.96 17.42 8.88
C CYS A 279 22.78 17.90 10.08
N LEU A 280 23.79 18.74 9.86
CA LEU A 280 24.62 19.31 10.95
C LEU A 280 23.86 20.30 11.83
N SER A 281 22.83 20.98 11.29
CA SER A 281 22.04 21.94 12.05
C SER A 281 21.03 21.29 13.00
N LEU A 282 20.70 20.01 12.78
CA LEU A 282 19.72 19.29 13.58
C LEU A 282 20.28 18.88 14.93
N SER A 283 19.58 19.25 16.01
CA SER A 283 19.87 18.73 17.34
C SER A 283 19.13 17.42 17.58
N ASN A 284 19.89 16.34 17.79
CA ASN A 284 19.35 15.00 18.07
C ASN A 284 18.30 14.52 17.04
N TRP A 285 18.39 14.94 15.78
CA TRP A 285 17.46 14.55 14.70
C TRP A 285 15.99 14.95 14.92
N TYR A 286 15.70 15.89 15.82
CA TYR A 286 14.34 16.39 16.01
C TYR A 286 13.90 17.22 14.80
N GLY A 287 12.71 16.97 14.26
CA GLY A 287 12.21 17.68 13.08
C GLY A 287 12.97 17.34 11.78
N LEU A 288 13.65 16.19 11.73
CA LEU A 288 14.41 15.73 10.56
C LEU A 288 13.61 15.77 9.25
N ILE A 289 12.35 15.32 9.27
CA ILE A 289 11.51 15.22 8.07
C ILE A 289 11.23 16.60 7.47
N PRO A 290 10.66 17.58 8.20
CA PRO A 290 10.41 18.90 7.64
C PRO A 290 11.71 19.65 7.29
N GLU A 291 12.83 19.38 7.98
CA GLU A 291 14.11 20.03 7.65
C GLU A 291 14.66 19.57 6.29
N LEU A 292 14.62 18.27 6.01
CA LEU A 292 15.06 17.71 4.73
C LEU A 292 14.04 17.96 3.62
N PHE A 293 12.75 17.82 3.91
CA PHE A 293 11.64 17.84 2.96
C PHE A 293 10.66 18.98 3.30
N PRO A 294 11.02 20.24 2.99
CA PRO A 294 10.35 21.44 3.49
C PRO A 294 8.90 21.58 3.01
N ASN A 295 8.55 20.92 1.90
CA ASN A 295 7.22 20.98 1.31
C ASN A 295 6.28 19.87 1.80
N THR A 296 6.74 19.02 2.73
CA THR A 296 5.92 17.93 3.30
C THR A 296 4.70 18.50 4.01
N LYS A 297 3.51 18.00 3.64
CA LYS A 297 2.22 18.40 4.20
C LYS A 297 1.80 17.50 5.36
N TYR A 298 2.09 16.20 5.27
CA TYR A 298 1.77 15.22 6.29
C TYR A 298 2.59 13.95 6.14
N ILE A 299 2.61 13.15 7.20
CA ILE A 299 3.17 11.80 7.23
C ILE A 299 2.02 10.80 7.32
N TYR A 300 2.06 9.78 6.47
CA TYR A 300 0.95 8.84 6.28
C TYR A 300 1.36 7.38 6.52
N GLY A 301 0.59 6.68 7.35
CA GLY A 301 0.73 5.23 7.55
C GLY A 301 -0.10 4.73 8.72
N ILE A 302 -0.18 3.42 8.90
CA ILE A 302 -0.87 2.82 10.05
C ILE A 302 -0.08 3.12 11.33
N MET A 303 -0.77 3.76 12.26
CA MET A 303 -0.19 4.28 13.51
C MET A 303 -0.94 3.81 14.77
N THR A 304 -1.99 3.00 14.60
CA THR A 304 -2.84 2.49 15.67
C THR A 304 -2.43 1.09 16.11
N GLY A 305 -2.90 0.65 17.28
CA GLY A 305 -2.69 -0.71 17.77
C GLY A 305 -1.21 -1.01 18.04
N SER A 306 -0.67 -2.07 17.45
CA SER A 306 0.74 -2.47 17.64
C SER A 306 1.76 -1.44 17.11
N MET A 307 1.31 -0.42 16.37
CA MET A 307 2.15 0.66 15.87
C MET A 307 2.32 1.83 16.85
N GLU A 308 1.50 1.92 17.90
CA GLU A 308 1.55 2.99 18.89
C GLU A 308 2.93 3.19 19.55
N PRO A 309 3.71 2.14 19.89
CA PRO A 309 5.04 2.32 20.47
C PRO A 309 6.02 3.11 19.60
N TYR A 310 5.79 3.17 18.28
CA TYR A 310 6.65 3.91 17.35
C TYR A 310 6.30 5.40 17.26
N LEU A 311 5.13 5.81 17.74
CA LEU A 311 4.64 7.18 17.60
C LEU A 311 5.56 8.21 18.25
N LYS A 312 6.15 7.90 19.41
CA LYS A 312 7.07 8.82 20.08
C LYS A 312 8.28 9.14 19.19
N LYS A 313 8.91 8.13 18.60
CA LYS A 313 10.08 8.33 17.72
C LYS A 313 9.67 8.90 16.36
N LEU A 314 8.48 8.54 15.85
CA LEU A 314 7.97 9.14 14.61
C LEU A 314 7.68 10.64 14.79
N ARG A 315 7.00 11.02 15.88
CA ARG A 315 6.74 12.42 16.25
C ARG A 315 8.05 13.20 16.38
N HIS A 316 9.07 12.60 16.97
CA HIS A 316 10.41 13.20 17.05
C HIS A 316 10.97 13.58 15.68
N TYR A 317 10.89 12.69 14.68
CA TYR A 317 11.32 13.02 13.31
C TYR A 317 10.37 13.98 12.59
N ALA A 318 9.07 13.88 12.87
CA ALA A 318 8.03 14.67 12.22
C ALA A 318 8.03 16.14 12.66
N GLY A 319 8.49 16.44 13.88
CA GLY A 319 8.25 17.73 14.51
C GLY A 319 6.74 18.00 14.60
N GLU A 320 6.31 19.12 14.05
CA GLU A 320 4.91 19.55 14.05
C GLU A 320 4.08 19.01 12.87
N LEU A 321 4.67 18.21 11.96
CA LEU A 321 3.93 17.67 10.82
C LEU A 321 2.74 16.79 11.28
N PRO A 322 1.58 16.89 10.61
CA PRO A 322 0.45 16.00 10.85
C PRO A 322 0.84 14.52 10.66
N LEU A 323 0.42 13.67 11.61
CA LEU A 323 0.57 12.22 11.56
C LEU A 323 -0.80 11.61 11.28
N LEU A 324 -0.98 11.00 10.11
CA LEU A 324 -2.28 10.55 9.62
C LEU A 324 -2.32 9.02 9.46
N SER A 325 -3.39 8.41 9.97
CA SER A 325 -3.78 7.02 9.73
C SER A 325 -5.20 7.03 9.15
N ALA A 326 -5.36 6.58 7.91
CA ALA A 326 -6.61 6.77 7.16
C ALA A 326 -7.31 5.44 6.78
N ASP A 327 -6.53 4.40 6.52
CA ASP A 327 -7.08 3.13 6.04
C ASP A 327 -7.04 2.06 7.15
N TYR A 328 -8.13 1.29 7.24
CA TYR A 328 -8.19 0.05 8.04
C TYR A 328 -8.64 -1.10 7.14
N GLY A 329 -7.86 -2.17 7.09
CA GLY A 329 -8.14 -3.32 6.24
C GLY A 329 -7.32 -4.55 6.61
N SER A 330 -7.68 -5.69 6.03
CA SER A 330 -7.02 -6.98 6.22
C SER A 330 -6.88 -7.74 4.91
N SER A 331 -6.00 -8.75 4.91
CA SER A 331 -5.81 -9.67 3.77
C SER A 331 -6.94 -10.65 3.60
#